data_AF-A0A2V2EM10-F1
#
_entry.id   AF-A0A2V2EM10-F1
#
_cell.length_a   1.000
_cell.length_b   1.000
_cell.length_c   1.000
_cell.angle_alpha   90.00
_cell.angle_beta   90.00
_cell.angle_gamma   90.00
#
_symmetry.space_group_name_H-M   'P 1'
#
loop_
_entity.id
_entity.type
_entity.pdbx_description
1 polymer ?
#
loop_
_entity_poly.entity_id
_entity_poly.type
_entity_poly.pdbx_seq_one_letter_code
_entity_poly.pdbx_strand_id
1 'polypeptide(L)'
;MIRMKLIDFDEKFNKKVAEMLEKHAGERTEEEWENEIAKDYARFGDTYMGQLGKTPRQYFAQMGDAELVETLKEYLLQGVSVPDFLCEEIEGRGVFDSLLSLLHETDEELVHYALNLIGNDRRAMERYAEMLSEEEYDEHIKDALSDLMKTRADEVKEAVLPLVKTENRAYALEILSKCTERDDRVYEALLTAFRTADDEDVPLYAGYLASYGDDRALPVLLEHIRRSDIDFVTFQELKFAIEALGGEYTEQRDFSEDESYKKIMEAGAGTDIFGSKRG
;
A
#
# COMPACT_ATOMS: atom_id res chain seq x y z
N MET A 1 -3.20 24.13 -29.33
CA MET A 1 -1.99 23.93 -28.51
C MET A 1 -0.93 23.27 -29.39
N ILE A 2 0.31 23.75 -29.35
CA ILE A 2 1.43 23.06 -30.01
C ILE A 2 1.78 21.89 -29.09
N ARG A 3 1.54 20.66 -29.55
CA ARG A 3 1.78 19.42 -28.79
C ARG A 3 3.29 19.28 -28.54
N MET A 4 3.70 19.08 -27.29
CA MET A 4 5.12 18.86 -26.97
C MET A 4 5.59 17.56 -27.62
N LYS A 5 6.77 17.57 -28.24
CA LYS A 5 7.32 16.37 -28.88
C LYS A 5 8.08 15.55 -27.84
N LEU A 6 7.44 14.50 -27.31
CA LEU A 6 8.03 13.61 -26.33
C LEU A 6 9.09 12.68 -26.94
N ILE A 7 9.99 12.21 -26.09
CA ILE A 7 10.95 11.16 -26.41
C ILE A 7 10.50 9.88 -25.71
N ASP A 8 10.10 8.88 -26.49
CA ASP A 8 9.81 7.55 -25.95
C ASP A 8 11.14 6.83 -25.67
N PHE A 9 11.64 6.96 -24.45
CA PHE A 9 12.89 6.31 -24.01
C PHE A 9 12.71 4.80 -23.86
N ASP A 10 11.52 4.36 -23.46
CA ASP A 10 11.21 2.95 -23.24
C ASP A 10 11.10 2.20 -24.57
N GLU A 11 10.41 2.74 -25.57
CA GLU A 11 10.35 2.12 -26.90
C GLU A 11 11.76 2.02 -27.52
N LYS A 12 12.61 3.03 -27.31
CA LYS A 12 14.01 2.99 -27.77
C LYS A 12 14.81 1.88 -27.10
N PHE A 13 14.62 1.70 -25.79
CA PHE A 13 15.26 0.63 -25.04
C PHE A 13 14.71 -0.75 -25.46
N ASN A 14 13.39 -0.90 -25.52
CA ASN A 14 12.70 -2.13 -25.87
C ASN A 14 13.08 -2.65 -27.25
N LYS A 15 13.26 -1.76 -28.24
CA LYS A 15 13.80 -2.16 -29.56
C LYS A 15 15.19 -2.78 -29.46
N LYS A 16 16.07 -2.21 -28.62
CA LYS A 16 17.41 -2.73 -28.38
C LYS A 16 17.40 -4.06 -27.63
N VAL A 17 16.51 -4.20 -26.63
CA VAL A 17 16.33 -5.46 -25.90
C VAL A 17 15.80 -6.56 -26.82
N ALA A 18 14.80 -6.27 -27.66
CA ALA A 18 14.24 -7.23 -28.61
C ALA A 18 15.32 -7.77 -29.57
N GLU A 19 16.16 -6.91 -30.14
CA GLU A 19 17.28 -7.32 -31.00
C GLU A 19 18.32 -8.17 -30.27
N MET A 20 18.50 -7.92 -28.97
CA MET A 20 19.45 -8.66 -28.13
C MET A 20 18.89 -10.05 -27.79
N LEU A 21 17.62 -10.14 -27.38
CA LEU A 21 16.95 -11.40 -27.08
C LEU A 21 16.86 -12.32 -28.30
N GLU A 22 16.64 -11.77 -29.49
CA GLU A 22 16.63 -12.55 -30.74
C GLU A 22 18.00 -13.18 -31.04
N LYS A 23 19.09 -12.45 -30.76
CA LYS A 23 20.47 -12.92 -31.02
C LYS A 23 20.98 -13.94 -30.01
N HIS A 24 20.46 -13.89 -28.79
CA HIS A 24 20.92 -14.71 -27.66
C HIS A 24 19.82 -15.65 -27.14
N ALA A 25 18.86 -15.99 -28.00
CA ALA A 25 17.72 -16.81 -27.64
C ALA A 25 18.16 -18.19 -27.09
N GLY A 26 17.72 -18.50 -25.86
CA GLY A 26 18.01 -19.77 -25.19
C GLY A 26 19.36 -19.83 -24.45
N GLU A 27 20.12 -18.74 -24.39
CA GLU A 27 21.40 -18.71 -23.68
C GLU A 27 21.27 -18.54 -22.16
N ARG A 28 20.15 -18.04 -21.68
CA ARG A 28 19.90 -17.70 -20.27
C ARG A 28 18.50 -18.09 -19.82
N THR A 29 18.32 -18.23 -18.51
CA THR A 29 16.99 -18.39 -17.89
C THR A 29 16.22 -17.06 -17.89
N GLU A 30 14.92 -17.12 -17.61
CA GLU A 30 14.06 -15.94 -17.49
C GLU A 30 14.54 -14.98 -16.39
N GLU A 31 14.86 -15.50 -15.20
CA GLU A 31 15.38 -14.72 -14.08
C GLU A 31 16.74 -14.04 -14.40
N GLU A 32 17.61 -14.72 -15.16
CA GLU A 32 18.88 -14.14 -15.60
C GLU A 32 18.65 -13.00 -16.62
N TRP A 33 17.63 -13.12 -17.47
CA TRP A 33 17.25 -12.07 -18.40
C TRP A 33 16.67 -10.84 -17.69
N GLU A 34 15.75 -11.02 -16.75
CA GLU A 34 15.16 -9.92 -15.97
C GLU A 34 16.25 -9.10 -15.27
N ASN A 35 17.18 -9.78 -14.59
CA ASN A 35 18.31 -9.15 -13.91
C ASN A 35 19.26 -8.40 -14.86
N GLU A 36 19.50 -8.90 -16.06
CA GLU A 36 20.35 -8.22 -17.04
C GLU A 36 19.63 -7.02 -17.66
N ILE A 37 18.37 -7.18 -18.06
CA ILE A 37 17.55 -6.11 -18.65
C ILE A 37 17.49 -4.92 -17.69
N ALA A 38 17.26 -5.17 -16.39
CA ALA A 38 17.27 -4.11 -15.38
C ALA A 38 18.61 -3.34 -15.34
N LYS A 39 19.75 -4.04 -15.34
CA LYS A 39 21.08 -3.41 -15.35
C LYS A 39 21.34 -2.63 -16.64
N ASP A 40 20.90 -3.15 -17.76
CA ASP A 40 21.07 -2.50 -19.06
C ASP A 40 20.16 -1.28 -19.22
N TYR A 41 18.96 -1.29 -18.62
CA TYR A 41 18.08 -0.12 -18.56
C TYR A 41 18.70 0.99 -17.72
N ALA A 42 19.22 0.66 -16.53
CA ALA A 42 19.96 1.62 -15.72
C ALA A 42 21.13 2.25 -16.50
N ARG A 43 21.93 1.43 -17.18
CA ARG A 43 23.05 1.90 -18.03
C ARG A 43 22.56 2.72 -19.23
N PHE A 44 21.40 2.39 -19.79
CA PHE A 44 20.80 3.16 -20.87
C PHE A 44 20.50 4.59 -20.44
N GLY A 45 20.02 4.79 -19.19
CA GLY A 45 19.82 6.11 -18.59
C GLY A 45 21.07 7.01 -18.55
N ASP A 46 22.27 6.40 -18.50
CA ASP A 46 23.57 7.08 -18.50
C ASP A 46 24.28 7.07 -19.85
N THR A 47 23.68 6.47 -20.88
CA THR A 47 24.29 6.37 -22.20
C THR A 47 24.04 7.66 -23.00
N TYR A 48 25.10 8.30 -23.45
CA TYR A 48 25.01 9.54 -24.24
C TYR A 48 24.33 9.30 -25.59
N MET A 49 23.28 10.07 -25.88
CA MET A 49 22.54 9.99 -27.14
C MET A 49 22.91 11.17 -28.03
N GLY A 50 23.69 10.92 -29.09
CA GLY A 50 24.18 11.99 -29.98
C GLY A 50 23.09 12.86 -30.63
N GLN A 51 21.91 12.29 -30.89
CA GLN A 51 20.76 13.04 -31.42
C GLN A 51 20.14 14.01 -30.41
N LEU A 52 20.27 13.71 -29.11
CA LEU A 52 19.77 14.54 -28.00
C LEU A 52 20.84 15.48 -27.44
N GLY A 53 22.12 15.13 -27.67
CA GLY A 53 23.26 15.81 -27.07
C GLY A 53 23.40 15.58 -25.55
N LYS A 54 22.70 14.58 -25.01
CA LYS A 54 22.56 14.29 -23.56
C LYS A 54 22.29 12.80 -23.32
N THR A 55 22.43 12.35 -22.07
CA THR A 55 21.84 11.08 -21.60
C THR A 55 20.35 11.26 -21.26
N PRO A 56 19.55 10.18 -21.17
CA PRO A 56 18.17 10.26 -20.68
C PRO A 56 18.05 10.93 -19.30
N ARG A 57 18.91 10.58 -18.34
CA ARG A 57 18.92 11.23 -17.01
C ARG A 57 19.23 12.73 -17.11
N GLN A 58 20.24 13.10 -17.90
CA GLN A 58 20.58 14.52 -18.14
C GLN A 58 19.46 15.29 -18.85
N TYR A 59 18.60 14.62 -19.63
CA TYR A 59 17.48 15.25 -20.32
C TYR A 59 16.40 15.74 -19.35
N PHE A 60 16.09 14.95 -18.31
CA PHE A 60 15.14 15.34 -17.27
C PHE A 60 15.80 16.24 -16.20
N ALA A 61 17.06 15.99 -15.83
CA ALA A 61 17.76 16.78 -14.81
C ALA A 61 17.88 18.29 -15.12
N GLN A 62 17.84 18.68 -16.39
CA GLN A 62 17.86 20.10 -16.80
C GLN A 62 16.51 20.80 -16.70
N MET A 63 15.41 20.06 -16.55
CA MET A 63 14.06 20.62 -16.51
C MET A 63 13.79 21.28 -15.15
N GLY A 64 12.94 22.30 -15.14
CA GLY A 64 12.40 22.85 -13.90
C GLY A 64 11.33 21.94 -13.30
N ASP A 65 11.00 22.12 -12.02
CA ASP A 65 10.00 21.30 -11.30
C ASP A 65 8.62 21.28 -11.99
N ALA A 66 8.14 22.47 -12.39
CA ALA A 66 6.90 22.58 -13.14
C ALA A 66 6.98 21.92 -14.53
N GLU A 67 8.15 21.98 -15.18
CA GLU A 67 8.36 21.37 -16.49
C GLU A 67 8.39 19.84 -16.41
N LEU A 68 8.93 19.26 -15.33
CA LEU A 68 8.87 17.82 -15.09
C LEU A 68 7.43 17.34 -14.93
N VAL A 69 6.61 18.06 -14.16
CA VAL A 69 5.19 17.72 -13.96
C VAL A 69 4.40 17.87 -15.27
N GLU A 70 4.59 18.95 -16.01
CA GLU A 70 3.95 19.11 -17.32
C GLU A 70 4.41 18.02 -18.32
N THR A 71 5.68 17.59 -18.21
CA THR A 71 6.20 16.48 -19.01
C THR A 71 5.53 15.16 -18.64
N LEU A 72 5.36 14.85 -17.35
CA LEU A 72 4.59 13.70 -16.87
C LEU A 72 3.16 13.71 -17.42
N LYS A 73 2.45 14.83 -17.29
CA LYS A 73 1.08 14.99 -17.83
C LYS A 73 1.03 14.73 -19.33
N GLU A 74 2.00 15.24 -20.08
CA GLU A 74 2.03 15.04 -21.53
C GLU A 74 2.31 13.58 -21.90
N TYR A 75 3.17 12.84 -21.18
CA TYR A 75 3.37 11.40 -21.42
C TYR A 75 2.05 10.64 -21.36
N LEU A 76 1.28 10.85 -20.29
CA LEU A 76 -0.05 10.25 -20.12
C LEU A 76 -1.03 10.70 -21.21
N LEU A 77 -1.12 12.00 -21.47
CA LEU A 77 -2.02 12.55 -22.49
C LEU A 77 -1.72 12.02 -23.90
N GLN A 78 -0.47 11.68 -24.20
CA GLN A 78 -0.08 11.09 -25.48
C GLN A 78 -0.16 9.57 -25.53
N GLY A 79 -0.46 8.90 -24.41
CA GLY A 79 -0.45 7.44 -24.31
C GLY A 79 0.95 6.86 -24.53
N VAL A 80 1.99 7.60 -24.13
CA VAL A 80 3.38 7.16 -24.17
C VAL A 80 3.78 6.74 -22.75
N SER A 81 4.46 5.60 -22.63
CA SER A 81 4.97 5.11 -21.34
C SER A 81 5.78 6.21 -20.64
N VAL A 82 5.48 6.44 -19.36
CA VAL A 82 6.25 7.36 -18.52
C VAL A 82 7.59 6.69 -18.21
N PRO A 83 8.73 7.24 -18.65
CA PRO A 83 10.02 6.60 -18.42
C PRO A 83 10.42 6.68 -16.95
N ASP A 84 11.01 5.63 -16.38
CA ASP A 84 11.45 5.65 -14.98
C ASP A 84 12.44 6.80 -14.70
N PHE A 85 13.24 7.21 -15.69
CA PHE A 85 14.18 8.33 -15.54
C PHE A 85 13.49 9.66 -15.22
N LEU A 86 12.23 9.85 -15.63
CA LEU A 86 11.43 11.00 -15.25
C LEU A 86 10.96 10.87 -13.79
N CYS A 87 10.45 9.70 -13.42
CA CYS A 87 10.01 9.41 -12.04
C CYS A 87 11.18 9.55 -11.05
N GLU A 88 12.32 8.92 -11.33
CA GLU A 88 13.55 9.01 -10.52
C GLU A 88 14.03 10.45 -10.35
N GLU A 89 13.94 11.29 -11.40
CA GLU A 89 14.31 12.70 -11.30
C GLU A 89 13.33 13.48 -10.42
N ILE A 90 12.02 13.21 -10.52
CA ILE A 90 11.01 13.84 -9.65
C ILE A 90 11.22 13.39 -8.20
N GLU A 91 11.36 12.10 -7.94
CA GLU A 91 11.62 11.54 -6.61
C GLU A 91 12.91 12.09 -6.00
N GLY A 92 13.97 12.19 -6.82
CA GLY A 92 15.27 12.71 -6.41
C GLY A 92 15.23 14.18 -5.96
N ARG A 93 14.23 14.96 -6.40
CA ARG A 93 13.99 16.34 -5.94
C ARG A 93 13.17 16.43 -4.66
N GLY A 94 12.55 15.32 -4.25
CA GLY A 94 11.55 15.29 -3.20
C GLY A 94 10.26 15.98 -3.62
N VAL A 95 9.37 16.24 -2.66
CA VAL A 95 8.04 16.77 -2.95
C VAL A 95 8.07 18.30 -3.07
N PHE A 96 7.58 18.82 -4.20
CA PHE A 96 7.49 20.26 -4.54
C PHE A 96 6.05 20.66 -4.92
N ASP A 97 5.76 21.96 -4.95
CA ASP A 97 4.39 22.50 -5.04
C ASP A 97 3.64 22.04 -6.30
N SER A 98 4.31 21.99 -7.45
CA SER A 98 3.71 21.50 -8.70
C SER A 98 3.35 20.01 -8.64
N LEU A 99 4.11 19.20 -7.89
CA LEU A 99 3.79 17.79 -7.69
C LEU A 99 2.57 17.64 -6.76
N LEU A 100 2.54 18.38 -5.64
CA LEU A 100 1.38 18.40 -4.73
C LEU A 100 0.09 18.83 -5.45
N SER A 101 0.21 19.76 -6.40
CA SER A 101 -0.93 20.25 -7.18
C SER A 101 -1.62 19.16 -8.00
N LEU A 102 -0.92 18.04 -8.31
CA LEU A 102 -1.52 16.91 -9.02
C LEU A 102 -2.61 16.20 -8.21
N LEU A 103 -2.62 16.33 -6.87
CA LEU A 103 -3.64 15.74 -6.00
C LEU A 103 -5.02 16.42 -6.13
N HIS A 104 -5.11 17.51 -6.90
CA HIS A 104 -6.37 18.18 -7.21
C HIS A 104 -6.88 17.85 -8.63
N GLU A 105 -6.17 16.99 -9.36
CA GLU A 105 -6.64 16.47 -10.63
C GLU A 105 -7.61 15.30 -10.40
N THR A 106 -8.39 14.97 -11.42
CA THR A 106 -9.36 13.86 -11.41
C THR A 106 -8.99 12.74 -12.37
N ASP A 107 -7.88 12.87 -13.09
CA ASP A 107 -7.36 11.79 -13.93
C ASP A 107 -6.71 10.73 -13.05
N GLU A 108 -7.30 9.54 -12.99
CA GLU A 108 -6.91 8.47 -12.06
C GLU A 108 -5.45 8.04 -12.26
N GLU A 109 -4.98 7.92 -13.50
CA GLU A 109 -3.59 7.51 -13.79
C GLU A 109 -2.61 8.58 -13.30
N LEU A 110 -2.88 9.85 -13.58
CA LEU A 110 -2.06 10.97 -13.11
C LEU A 110 -2.04 11.08 -11.57
N VAL A 111 -3.21 10.91 -10.93
CA VAL A 111 -3.32 10.94 -9.47
C VAL A 111 -2.56 9.76 -8.87
N HIS A 112 -2.65 8.57 -9.45
CA HIS A 112 -1.89 7.41 -9.00
C HIS A 112 -0.36 7.63 -9.10
N TYR A 113 0.13 8.25 -10.18
CA TYR A 113 1.53 8.69 -10.24
C TYR A 113 1.86 9.67 -9.12
N ALA A 114 1.00 10.67 -8.87
CA ALA A 114 1.21 11.64 -7.82
C ALA A 114 1.31 10.97 -6.43
N LEU A 115 0.40 10.04 -6.11
CA LEU A 115 0.43 9.30 -4.84
C LEU A 115 1.74 8.53 -4.65
N ASN A 116 2.22 7.84 -5.68
CA ASN A 116 3.47 7.08 -5.63
C ASN A 116 4.70 7.99 -5.46
N LEU A 117 4.76 9.08 -6.24
CA LEU A 117 5.89 10.01 -6.22
C LEU A 117 5.93 10.85 -4.92
N ILE A 118 4.77 11.18 -4.34
CA ILE A 118 4.66 11.95 -3.10
C ILE A 118 4.86 11.05 -1.87
N GLY A 119 4.33 9.83 -1.92
CA GLY A 119 4.37 8.89 -0.82
C GLY A 119 3.75 9.46 0.45
N ASN A 120 4.45 9.35 1.57
CA ASN A 120 3.97 9.79 2.88
C ASN A 120 4.44 11.19 3.30
N ASP A 121 4.69 12.10 2.35
CA ASP A 121 5.03 13.48 2.68
C ASP A 121 3.90 14.13 3.50
N ARG A 122 4.28 14.73 4.64
CA ARG A 122 3.35 15.33 5.60
C ARG A 122 2.45 16.39 4.96
N ARG A 123 2.93 17.12 3.95
CA ARG A 123 2.15 18.19 3.28
C ARG A 123 0.97 17.64 2.49
N ALA A 124 0.99 16.37 2.10
CA ALA A 124 -0.09 15.74 1.34
C ALA A 124 -1.20 15.16 2.22
N MET A 125 -0.93 14.94 3.51
CA MET A 125 -1.81 14.20 4.42
C MET A 125 -3.21 14.82 4.56
N GLU A 126 -3.29 16.15 4.60
CA GLU A 126 -4.58 16.87 4.64
C GLU A 126 -5.39 16.60 3.38
N ARG A 127 -4.75 16.74 2.21
CA ARG A 127 -5.39 16.47 0.92
C ARG A 127 -5.77 14.99 0.78
N TYR A 128 -4.95 14.06 1.23
CA TYR A 128 -5.26 12.62 1.22
C TYR A 128 -6.53 12.30 2.02
N ALA A 129 -6.71 12.93 3.18
CA ALA A 129 -7.90 12.74 3.98
C ALA A 129 -9.16 13.32 3.31
N GLU A 130 -9.04 14.47 2.62
CA GLU A 130 -10.12 15.03 1.81
C GLU A 130 -10.50 14.08 0.65
N MET A 131 -9.50 13.64 -0.13
CA MET A 131 -9.71 12.71 -1.25
C MET A 131 -10.40 11.42 -0.82
N LEU A 132 -10.08 10.88 0.36
CA LEU A 132 -10.72 9.67 0.87
C LEU A 132 -12.25 9.84 1.04
N SER A 133 -12.72 11.07 1.28
CA SER A 133 -14.14 11.40 1.43
C SER A 133 -14.86 11.79 0.13
N GLU A 134 -14.11 11.95 -0.96
CA GLU A 134 -14.63 12.35 -2.27
C GLU A 134 -15.21 11.12 -3.02
N GLU A 135 -16.24 11.35 -3.83
CA GLU A 135 -16.90 10.32 -4.64
C GLU A 135 -16.21 10.13 -6.00
N GLU A 136 -15.36 11.08 -6.37
CA GLU A 136 -14.61 11.13 -7.62
C GLU A 136 -13.50 10.08 -7.72
N TYR A 137 -13.06 9.52 -6.59
CA TYR A 137 -11.98 8.55 -6.53
C TYR A 137 -12.50 7.14 -6.22
N ASP A 138 -12.00 6.17 -6.98
CA ASP A 138 -12.37 4.77 -6.88
C ASP A 138 -11.68 4.04 -5.70
N GLU A 139 -11.96 2.74 -5.59
CA GLU A 139 -11.38 1.88 -4.56
C GLU A 139 -9.84 1.80 -4.66
N HIS A 140 -9.27 1.80 -5.88
CA HIS A 140 -7.82 1.73 -6.07
C HIS A 140 -7.10 2.95 -5.50
N ILE A 141 -7.63 4.15 -5.77
CA ILE A 141 -7.09 5.38 -5.19
C ILE A 141 -7.31 5.40 -3.67
N LYS A 142 -8.49 4.99 -3.17
CA LYS A 142 -8.78 4.96 -1.73
C LYS A 142 -7.93 3.96 -0.95
N ASP A 143 -7.63 2.79 -1.53
CA ASP A 143 -6.69 1.81 -0.99
C ASP A 143 -5.29 2.44 -0.82
N ALA A 144 -4.78 3.07 -1.88
CA ALA A 144 -3.48 3.74 -1.86
C ALA A 144 -3.44 4.87 -0.81
N LEU A 145 -4.49 5.69 -0.72
CA LEU A 145 -4.62 6.74 0.29
C LEU A 145 -4.59 6.17 1.71
N SER A 146 -5.32 5.09 1.96
CA SER A 146 -5.35 4.39 3.26
C SER A 146 -3.94 3.91 3.64
N ASP A 147 -3.24 3.24 2.73
CA ASP A 147 -1.89 2.72 2.97
C ASP A 147 -0.88 3.82 3.30
N LEU A 148 -0.93 4.95 2.58
CA LEU A 148 -0.06 6.09 2.84
C LEU A 148 -0.38 6.74 4.19
N MET A 149 -1.67 6.96 4.49
CA MET A 149 -2.11 7.65 5.70
C MET A 149 -1.87 6.83 6.98
N LYS A 150 -1.93 5.50 6.94
CA LYS A 150 -1.59 4.62 8.07
C LYS A 150 -0.22 4.91 8.67
N THR A 151 0.75 5.34 7.85
CA THR A 151 2.10 5.67 8.31
C THR A 151 2.17 6.94 9.16
N ARG A 152 1.10 7.75 9.16
CA ARG A 152 0.95 9.00 9.92
C ARG A 152 -0.43 9.13 10.56
N ALA A 153 -1.01 8.00 11.00
CA ALA A 153 -2.40 7.93 11.45
C ALA A 153 -2.77 8.98 12.52
N ASP A 154 -1.88 9.25 13.49
CA ASP A 154 -2.12 10.26 14.52
C ASP A 154 -2.27 11.68 13.95
N GLU A 155 -1.57 12.01 12.85
CA GLU A 155 -1.63 13.32 12.21
C GLU A 155 -2.94 13.56 11.44
N VAL A 156 -3.52 12.50 10.88
CA VAL A 156 -4.76 12.55 10.07
C VAL A 156 -6.01 12.19 10.87
N LYS A 157 -5.86 11.72 12.12
CA LYS A 157 -6.94 11.23 12.99
C LYS A 157 -8.17 12.13 13.01
N GLU A 158 -8.01 13.44 13.17
CA GLU A 158 -9.16 14.36 13.25
C GLU A 158 -9.95 14.45 11.95
N ALA A 159 -9.29 14.34 10.79
CA ALA A 159 -9.95 14.32 9.49
C ALA A 159 -10.59 12.97 9.17
N VAL A 160 -10.00 11.87 9.67
CA VAL A 160 -10.46 10.50 9.41
C VAL A 160 -11.61 10.07 10.33
N LEU A 161 -11.65 10.52 11.59
CA LEU A 161 -12.67 10.14 12.57
C LEU A 161 -14.12 10.31 12.08
N PRO A 162 -14.51 11.42 11.41
CA PRO A 162 -15.85 11.56 10.84
C PRO A 162 -16.22 10.46 9.82
N LEU A 163 -15.24 9.93 9.09
CA LEU A 163 -15.45 8.97 8.00
C LEU A 163 -15.92 7.59 8.50
N VAL A 164 -15.74 7.28 9.78
CA VAL A 164 -16.27 6.06 10.43
C VAL A 164 -17.80 5.94 10.28
N LYS A 165 -18.50 7.06 10.04
CA LYS A 165 -19.96 7.12 9.88
C LYS A 165 -20.42 7.21 8.42
N THR A 166 -19.51 7.00 7.48
CA THR A 166 -19.75 7.10 6.04
C THR A 166 -19.52 5.74 5.38
N GLU A 167 -19.72 5.66 4.06
CA GLU A 167 -19.31 4.54 3.23
C GLU A 167 -17.80 4.23 3.29
N ASN A 168 -16.96 5.22 3.61
CA ASN A 168 -15.51 5.05 3.77
C ASN A 168 -15.09 4.48 5.14
N ARG A 169 -16.04 3.91 5.89
CA ARG A 169 -15.81 3.38 7.25
C ARG A 169 -14.68 2.35 7.32
N ALA A 170 -14.57 1.47 6.33
CA ALA A 170 -13.54 0.42 6.32
C ALA A 170 -12.12 1.04 6.34
N TYR A 171 -11.85 1.96 5.41
CA TYR A 171 -10.60 2.73 5.35
C TYR A 171 -10.34 3.51 6.63
N ALA A 172 -11.37 4.18 7.15
CA ALA A 172 -11.23 4.97 8.37
C ALA A 172 -10.78 4.12 9.55
N LEU A 173 -11.43 2.97 9.79
CA LEU A 173 -11.06 2.08 10.89
C LEU A 173 -9.66 1.51 10.72
N GLU A 174 -9.27 1.18 9.49
CA GLU A 174 -7.93 0.67 9.21
C GLU A 174 -6.84 1.70 9.53
N ILE A 175 -7.00 2.96 9.08
CA ILE A 175 -6.07 4.05 9.40
C ILE A 175 -6.04 4.29 10.90
N LEU A 176 -7.21 4.40 11.54
CA LEU A 176 -7.33 4.68 12.97
C LEU A 176 -6.72 3.56 13.85
N SER A 177 -6.72 2.31 13.36
CA SER A 177 -6.04 1.19 14.03
C SER A 177 -4.51 1.34 14.13
N LYS A 178 -3.93 2.28 13.39
CA LYS A 178 -2.50 2.62 13.40
C LYS A 178 -2.17 3.87 14.22
N CYS A 179 -3.17 4.52 14.82
CA CYS A 179 -2.92 5.60 15.77
C CYS A 179 -2.14 5.05 16.97
N THR A 180 -1.15 5.81 17.44
CA THR A 180 -0.36 5.47 18.63
C THR A 180 -0.78 6.33 19.83
N GLU A 181 -1.43 7.47 19.60
CA GLU A 181 -1.96 8.30 20.65
C GLU A 181 -3.27 7.73 21.22
N ARG A 182 -3.36 7.71 22.55
CA ARG A 182 -4.59 7.32 23.25
C ARG A 182 -5.67 8.39 23.05
N ASP A 183 -6.77 7.98 22.42
CA ASP A 183 -7.93 8.82 22.14
C ASP A 183 -9.19 7.98 22.31
N ASP A 184 -10.08 8.39 23.22
CA ASP A 184 -11.29 7.65 23.52
C ASP A 184 -12.21 7.51 22.30
N ARG A 185 -12.20 8.47 21.36
CA ARG A 185 -13.04 8.39 20.16
C ARG A 185 -12.54 7.31 19.20
N VAL A 186 -11.23 7.17 19.07
CA VAL A 186 -10.59 6.12 18.28
C VAL A 186 -10.86 4.76 18.89
N TYR A 187 -10.60 4.64 20.20
CA TYR A 187 -10.88 3.41 20.95
C TYR A 187 -12.34 2.95 20.80
N GLU A 188 -13.30 3.85 21.02
CA GLU A 188 -14.73 3.51 20.91
C GLU A 188 -15.14 3.16 19.47
N ALA A 189 -14.54 3.79 18.45
CA ALA A 189 -14.80 3.44 17.06
C ALA A 189 -14.35 2.00 16.74
N LEU A 190 -13.12 1.64 17.11
CA LEU A 190 -12.57 0.30 16.89
C LEU A 190 -13.30 -0.76 17.72
N LEU A 191 -13.61 -0.45 18.99
CA LEU A 191 -14.33 -1.36 19.88
C LEU A 191 -15.77 -1.59 19.41
N THR A 192 -16.45 -0.55 18.95
CA THR A 192 -17.79 -0.67 18.36
C THR A 192 -17.73 -1.56 17.13
N ALA A 193 -16.73 -1.35 16.25
CA ALA A 193 -16.56 -2.18 15.07
C ALA A 193 -16.39 -3.66 15.41
N PHE A 194 -15.56 -3.98 16.39
CA PHE A 194 -15.39 -5.35 16.89
C PHE A 194 -16.69 -5.94 17.47
N ARG A 195 -17.41 -5.18 18.31
CA ARG A 195 -18.63 -5.67 18.99
C ARG A 195 -19.81 -5.92 18.05
N THR A 196 -19.87 -5.21 16.93
CA THR A 196 -20.95 -5.32 15.95
C THR A 196 -20.52 -6.05 14.69
N ALA A 197 -19.33 -6.65 14.69
CA ALA A 197 -18.82 -7.41 13.56
C ALA A 197 -19.67 -8.66 13.34
N ASP A 198 -19.86 -9.02 12.07
CA ASP A 198 -20.24 -10.39 11.72
C ASP A 198 -19.07 -11.32 12.04
N ASP A 199 -19.35 -12.61 12.29
CA ASP A 199 -18.32 -13.56 12.75
C ASP A 199 -17.11 -13.65 11.79
N GLU A 200 -17.32 -13.46 10.48
CA GLU A 200 -16.27 -13.43 9.46
C GLU A 200 -15.30 -12.24 9.58
N ASP A 201 -15.76 -11.11 10.16
CA ASP A 201 -14.97 -9.89 10.33
C ASP A 201 -14.31 -9.77 11.72
N VAL A 202 -14.71 -10.62 12.67
CA VAL A 202 -14.12 -10.64 14.02
C VAL A 202 -12.59 -10.75 13.99
N PRO A 203 -11.96 -11.62 13.16
CA PRO A 203 -10.50 -11.69 13.06
C PRO A 203 -9.85 -10.34 12.70
N LEU A 204 -10.42 -9.64 11.71
CA LEU A 204 -9.92 -8.33 11.26
C LEU A 204 -9.97 -7.28 12.37
N TYR A 205 -11.13 -7.12 13.01
CA TYR A 205 -11.29 -6.10 14.04
C TYR A 205 -10.56 -6.44 15.35
N ALA A 206 -10.35 -7.73 15.65
CA ALA A 206 -9.44 -8.14 16.72
C ALA A 206 -8.02 -7.65 16.43
N GLY A 207 -7.55 -7.84 15.20
CA GLY A 207 -6.26 -7.31 14.72
C GLY A 207 -6.16 -5.79 14.82
N TYR A 208 -7.24 -5.05 14.52
CA TYR A 208 -7.26 -3.59 14.68
C TYR A 208 -7.16 -3.15 16.14
N LEU A 209 -7.86 -3.81 17.06
CA LEU A 209 -7.74 -3.53 18.50
C LEU A 209 -6.33 -3.83 19.02
N ALA A 210 -5.73 -4.94 18.57
CA ALA A 210 -4.35 -5.31 18.89
C ALA A 210 -3.35 -4.27 18.37
N SER A 211 -3.53 -3.83 17.12
CA SER A 211 -2.69 -2.82 16.47
C SER A 211 -2.77 -1.46 17.16
N TYR A 212 -3.96 -1.04 17.60
CA TYR A 212 -4.14 0.19 18.37
C TYR A 212 -3.56 0.07 19.79
N GLY A 213 -3.53 -1.16 20.33
CA GLY A 213 -2.76 -1.49 21.52
C GLY A 213 -3.40 -1.08 22.85
N ASP A 214 -4.68 -0.70 22.88
CA ASP A 214 -5.37 -0.24 24.11
C ASP A 214 -5.87 -1.44 24.92
N ASP A 215 -5.23 -1.69 26.07
CA ASP A 215 -5.48 -2.85 26.94
C ASP A 215 -6.90 -2.89 27.52
N ARG A 216 -7.65 -1.77 27.48
CA ARG A 216 -9.07 -1.75 27.81
C ARG A 216 -9.90 -2.67 26.91
N ALA A 217 -9.40 -3.07 25.74
CA ALA A 217 -10.05 -4.06 24.88
C ALA A 217 -9.99 -5.50 25.42
N LEU A 218 -9.04 -5.83 26.31
CA LEU A 218 -8.80 -7.19 26.82
C LEU A 218 -10.06 -7.89 27.36
N PRO A 219 -10.92 -7.27 28.19
CA PRO A 219 -12.10 -7.95 28.73
C PRO A 219 -13.05 -8.43 27.63
N VAL A 220 -13.22 -7.64 26.58
CA VAL A 220 -14.13 -7.94 25.45
C VAL A 220 -13.54 -9.04 24.56
N LEU A 221 -12.23 -9.00 24.31
CA LEU A 221 -11.53 -10.07 23.57
C LEU A 221 -11.57 -11.41 24.34
N LEU A 222 -11.30 -11.37 25.65
CA LEU A 222 -11.37 -12.54 26.53
C LEU A 222 -12.79 -13.12 26.66
N GLU A 223 -13.81 -12.28 26.55
CA GLU A 223 -15.20 -12.74 26.47
C GLU A 223 -15.47 -13.43 25.13
N HIS A 224 -15.04 -12.82 24.01
CA HIS A 224 -15.26 -13.37 22.67
C HIS A 224 -14.57 -14.71 22.46
N ILE A 225 -13.31 -14.87 22.87
CA ILE A 225 -12.56 -16.12 22.64
C ILE A 225 -13.15 -17.35 23.38
N ARG A 226 -13.94 -17.12 24.44
CA ARG A 226 -14.64 -18.19 25.18
C ARG A 226 -15.85 -18.76 24.44
N ARG A 227 -16.34 -18.08 23.40
CA ARG A 227 -17.40 -18.60 22.53
C ARG A 227 -16.95 -19.93 21.93
N SER A 228 -17.75 -20.97 22.10
CA SER A 228 -17.43 -22.33 21.61
C SER A 228 -17.70 -22.51 20.12
N ASP A 229 -18.44 -21.59 19.52
CA ASP A 229 -18.91 -21.58 18.14
C ASP A 229 -17.99 -20.85 17.16
N ILE A 230 -16.92 -20.20 17.64
CA ILE A 230 -15.93 -19.56 16.76
C ILE A 230 -15.03 -20.60 16.08
N ASP A 231 -14.64 -20.30 14.84
CA ASP A 231 -13.73 -21.11 14.03
C ASP A 231 -12.26 -20.96 14.47
N PHE A 232 -11.39 -21.78 13.87
CA PHE A 232 -9.97 -21.79 14.20
C PHE A 232 -9.25 -20.47 13.89
N VAL A 233 -9.56 -19.83 12.76
CA VAL A 233 -8.95 -18.55 12.36
C VAL A 233 -9.31 -17.45 13.36
N THR A 234 -10.58 -17.33 13.72
CA THR A 234 -11.07 -16.37 14.71
C THR A 234 -10.45 -16.62 16.07
N PHE A 235 -10.35 -17.88 16.49
CA PHE A 235 -9.67 -18.22 17.74
C PHE A 235 -8.20 -17.77 17.74
N GLN A 236 -7.48 -18.02 16.65
CA GLN A 236 -6.07 -17.67 16.52
C GLN A 236 -5.85 -16.15 16.56
N GLU A 237 -6.63 -15.38 15.79
CA GLU A 237 -6.51 -13.92 15.79
C GLU A 237 -6.92 -13.28 17.12
N LEU A 238 -7.96 -13.78 17.79
CA LEU A 238 -8.30 -13.34 19.14
C LEU A 238 -7.19 -13.64 20.13
N LYS A 239 -6.56 -14.81 20.04
CA LYS A 239 -5.43 -15.17 20.90
C LYS A 239 -4.25 -14.23 20.68
N PHE A 240 -3.87 -13.97 19.43
CA PHE A 240 -2.82 -13.00 19.11
C PHE A 240 -3.14 -11.60 19.60
N ALA A 241 -4.38 -11.14 19.44
CA ALA A 241 -4.82 -9.83 19.93
C ALA A 241 -4.73 -9.74 21.46
N ILE A 242 -5.17 -10.78 22.18
CA ILE A 242 -5.07 -10.85 23.64
C ILE A 242 -3.61 -10.80 24.08
N GLU A 243 -2.73 -11.59 23.47
CA GLU A 243 -1.30 -11.65 23.80
C GLU A 243 -0.59 -10.32 23.48
N ALA A 244 -0.90 -9.69 22.35
CA ALA A 244 -0.36 -8.38 21.97
C ALA A 244 -0.71 -7.28 22.98
N LEU A 245 -1.88 -7.39 23.63
CA LEU A 245 -2.32 -6.49 24.69
C LEU A 245 -1.85 -6.91 26.10
N GLY A 246 -1.04 -7.96 26.21
CA GLY A 246 -0.48 -8.44 27.48
C GLY A 246 -1.42 -9.34 28.29
N GLY A 247 -2.51 -9.81 27.71
CA GLY A 247 -3.38 -10.85 28.28
C GLY A 247 -2.89 -12.26 27.96
N GLU A 248 -3.61 -13.25 28.51
CA GLU A 248 -3.33 -14.67 28.27
C GLU A 248 -4.65 -15.45 28.18
N TYR A 249 -4.72 -16.41 27.25
CA TYR A 249 -5.81 -17.38 27.17
C TYR A 249 -5.24 -18.81 27.10
N THR A 250 -5.51 -19.61 28.12
CA THR A 250 -4.87 -20.93 28.31
C THR A 250 -5.81 -22.12 28.13
N GLU A 251 -7.10 -21.88 27.86
CA GLU A 251 -8.04 -22.98 27.68
C GLU A 251 -7.75 -23.73 26.38
N GLN A 252 -7.78 -25.07 26.47
CA GLN A 252 -7.60 -25.92 25.29
C GLN A 252 -8.89 -26.00 24.49
N ARG A 253 -8.74 -25.99 23.16
CA ARG A 253 -9.83 -26.10 22.19
C ARG A 253 -9.47 -27.17 21.17
N ASP A 254 -10.48 -27.91 20.73
CA ASP A 254 -10.34 -28.91 19.68
C ASP A 254 -10.93 -28.34 18.38
N PHE A 255 -10.08 -28.18 17.38
CA PHE A 255 -10.44 -27.71 16.03
C PHE A 255 -10.23 -28.81 14.98
N SER A 256 -10.08 -30.08 15.39
CA SER A 256 -9.83 -31.20 14.47
C SER A 256 -10.89 -31.33 13.36
N GLU A 257 -12.12 -30.92 13.64
CA GLU A 257 -13.22 -30.92 12.67
C GLU A 257 -13.39 -29.60 11.90
N ASP A 258 -12.61 -28.56 12.22
CA ASP A 258 -12.67 -27.25 11.57
C ASP A 258 -11.99 -27.29 10.19
N GLU A 259 -12.69 -26.81 9.16
CA GLU A 259 -12.22 -26.85 7.78
C GLU A 259 -11.02 -25.93 7.52
N SER A 260 -10.95 -24.79 8.19
CA SER A 260 -9.81 -23.87 8.08
C SER A 260 -8.57 -24.47 8.75
N TYR A 261 -8.75 -25.13 9.91
CA TYR A 261 -7.68 -25.85 10.59
C TYR A 261 -7.10 -26.97 9.71
N LYS A 262 -7.96 -27.81 9.11
CA LYS A 262 -7.53 -28.89 8.20
C LYS A 262 -6.67 -28.33 7.05
N LYS A 263 -7.13 -27.28 6.37
CA LYS A 263 -6.40 -26.65 5.25
C LYS A 263 -5.04 -26.09 5.67
N ILE A 264 -4.95 -25.42 6.81
CA ILE A 264 -3.69 -24.83 7.31
C ILE A 264 -2.67 -25.93 7.67
N MET A 265 -3.14 -27.03 8.26
CA MET A 265 -2.29 -28.17 8.60
C MET A 265 -1.80 -28.91 7.34
N GLU A 266 -2.65 -29.07 6.32
CA GLU A 266 -2.27 -29.64 5.02
C GLU A 266 -1.25 -28.78 4.28
N ALA A 267 -1.35 -27.45 4.37
CA ALA A 267 -0.42 -26.50 3.77
C ALA A 267 0.93 -26.41 4.50
N GLY A 268 1.10 -27.07 5.65
CA GLY A 268 2.33 -27.04 6.46
C GLY A 268 2.61 -25.70 7.14
N ALA A 269 1.63 -24.79 7.17
CA ALA A 269 1.73 -23.45 7.76
C ALA A 269 1.25 -23.38 9.22
N GLY A 270 0.73 -24.49 9.78
CA GLY A 270 0.30 -24.55 11.17
C GLY A 270 1.47 -24.41 12.14
N THR A 271 1.53 -23.29 12.87
CA THR A 271 2.37 -23.20 14.07
C THR A 271 1.73 -24.06 15.17
N ASP A 272 2.52 -24.90 15.82
CA ASP A 272 2.09 -25.74 16.95
C ASP A 272 1.90 -24.86 18.19
N ILE A 273 0.84 -24.05 18.18
CA ILE A 273 0.44 -23.12 19.25
C ILE A 273 -0.07 -23.88 20.49
N PHE A 274 -0.30 -25.19 20.37
CA PHE A 274 -0.85 -26.03 21.43
C PHE A 274 0.20 -26.74 22.29
N GLY A 275 1.50 -26.56 22.00
CA GLY A 275 2.57 -27.13 22.83
C GLY A 275 2.44 -28.65 22.99
N SER A 276 1.87 -29.36 22.02
CA SER A 276 1.82 -30.80 22.07
C SER A 276 3.19 -31.36 21.72
N LYS A 277 3.93 -31.77 22.74
CA LYS A 277 5.05 -32.70 22.55
C LYS A 277 4.54 -33.87 21.71
N ARG A 278 5.05 -34.01 20.48
CA ARG A 278 4.93 -35.26 19.73
C ARG A 278 5.50 -36.38 20.61
N GLY A 279 4.60 -37.19 21.17
CA GLY A 279 4.92 -38.46 21.81
C GLY A 279 5.08 -39.55 20.76
#